data_AF-A0A965ABT8-F1
#
_entry.id   AF-A0A965ABT8-F1
#
_cell.length_a   1.000
_cell.length_b   1.000
_cell.length_c   1.000
_cell.angle_alpha   90.00
_cell.angle_beta   90.00
_cell.angle_gamma   90.00
#
_symmetry.space_group_name_H-M   'P 1'
#
loop_
_entity.id
_entity.type
_entity.pdbx_description
1 polymer ?
#
loop_
_entity_poly.entity_id
_entity_poly.type
_entity_poly.pdbx_seq_one_letter_code
_entity_poly.pdbx_strand_id
1 'polypeptide(L)'
;MAKDPAFLFYSSDFLTGTMFMTNEQVGLYLRMLCAQHQHGGRIDTNVLRTQCESITNGMLVYSKFKHDEHGSYNERLQIEMDKRKAKSVKAAESVKSRWNKAKSNDIYERNTNVIRSENENENENEDENVIKVV
;
A
#
# COMPACT_ATOMS: atom_id res chain seq x y z
N MET A 1 2.87 17.65 -1.99
CA MET A 1 3.61 16.43 -2.33
C MET A 1 2.95 15.81 -3.56
N ALA A 2 3.72 15.32 -4.53
CA ALA A 2 3.14 14.54 -5.61
C ALA A 2 2.50 13.26 -5.04
N LYS A 3 1.39 12.81 -5.64
CA LYS A 3 0.82 11.51 -5.29
C LYS A 3 1.83 10.42 -5.62
N ASP A 4 1.93 9.39 -4.77
CA ASP A 4 2.77 8.23 -5.08
C ASP A 4 2.23 7.60 -6.38
N PRO A 5 3.05 7.45 -7.43
CA PRO A 5 2.58 6.88 -8.69
C PRO A 5 2.39 5.36 -8.62
N ALA A 6 2.90 4.68 -7.59
CA ALA A 6 2.90 3.22 -7.52
C ALA A 6 2.78 2.68 -6.09
N PHE A 7 2.21 1.49 -5.98
CA PHE A 7 2.27 0.68 -4.77
C PHE A 7 2.98 -0.64 -5.05
N LEU A 8 3.47 -1.28 -4.00
CA LEU A 8 4.14 -2.57 -4.12
C LEU A 8 3.11 -3.69 -4.31
N PHE A 9 3.31 -4.51 -5.34
CA PHE A 9 2.38 -5.57 -5.73
C PHE A 9 3.07 -6.93 -5.67
N TYR A 10 2.68 -7.75 -4.69
CA TYR A 10 3.20 -9.10 -4.52
C TYR A 10 2.35 -10.08 -5.33
N SER A 11 2.93 -10.66 -6.38
CA SER A 11 2.22 -11.58 -7.27
C SER A 11 1.74 -12.85 -6.56
N SER A 12 2.49 -13.34 -5.56
CA SER A 12 2.08 -14.51 -4.76
C SER A 12 0.86 -14.20 -3.88
N ASP A 13 0.89 -13.10 -3.12
CA ASP A 13 -0.26 -12.65 -2.30
C ASP A 13 -1.50 -12.43 -3.17
N PHE A 14 -1.33 -11.78 -4.33
CA PHE A 14 -2.40 -11.55 -5.27
C PHE A 14 -2.98 -12.86 -5.79
N LEU A 15 -2.13 -13.76 -6.30
CA LEU A 15 -2.55 -15.03 -6.86
C LEU A 15 -3.31 -15.87 -5.82
N THR A 16 -2.75 -16.05 -4.62
CA THR A 16 -3.39 -16.82 -3.54
C THR A 16 -4.70 -16.16 -3.10
N GLY A 17 -4.71 -14.83 -2.99
CA GLY A 17 -5.88 -14.06 -2.58
C GLY A 17 -7.03 -14.09 -3.59
N THR A 18 -6.74 -14.38 -4.87
CA THR A 18 -7.72 -14.39 -5.97
C THR A 18 -7.85 -15.72 -6.69
N MET A 19 -7.20 -16.79 -6.23
CA MET A 19 -7.05 -18.06 -6.97
C MET A 19 -8.38 -18.68 -7.42
N PHE A 20 -9.43 -18.49 -6.63
CA PHE A 20 -10.77 -19.04 -6.89
C PHE A 20 -11.78 -17.98 -7.34
N MET A 21 -11.33 -16.76 -7.65
CA MET A 21 -12.18 -15.70 -8.17
C MET A 21 -12.30 -15.80 -9.70
N THR A 22 -13.44 -15.40 -10.27
CA THR A 22 -13.59 -15.30 -11.72
C THR A 22 -12.76 -14.13 -12.28
N ASN A 23 -12.44 -14.17 -13.58
CA ASN A 23 -11.70 -13.08 -14.23
C ASN A 23 -12.39 -11.70 -14.06
N GLU A 24 -13.72 -11.67 -14.05
CA GLU A 24 -14.49 -10.44 -13.82
C GLU A 24 -14.30 -9.92 -12.39
N GLN A 25 -14.35 -10.81 -11.40
CA GLN A 25 -14.10 -10.48 -10.00
C GLN A 25 -12.65 -10.01 -9.78
N VAL A 26 -11.68 -10.69 -10.40
CA VAL A 26 -10.26 -10.30 -10.36
C VAL A 26 -10.06 -8.92 -10.97
N GLY A 27 -10.65 -8.68 -12.15
CA GLY A 27 -10.59 -7.39 -12.83
C GLY A 27 -11.22 -6.27 -12.01
N LEU A 28 -12.38 -6.54 -11.38
CA LEU A 28 -13.01 -5.59 -10.47
C LEU A 28 -12.12 -5.32 -9.24
N TYR A 29 -11.64 -6.36 -8.57
CA TYR A 29 -10.79 -6.24 -7.38
C TYR A 29 -9.54 -5.41 -7.67
N LEU A 30 -8.81 -5.72 -8.76
CA LEU A 30 -7.63 -4.98 -9.16
C LEU A 30 -7.95 -3.51 -9.47
N ARG A 31 -9.07 -3.24 -10.16
CA ARG A 31 -9.52 -1.87 -10.44
C ARG A 31 -9.83 -1.10 -9.16
N MET A 32 -10.45 -1.74 -8.17
CA MET A 32 -10.75 -1.11 -6.88
C MET A 32 -9.48 -0.84 -6.06
N LEU A 33 -8.48 -1.73 -6.08
CA LEU A 33 -7.15 -1.44 -5.48
C LEU A 33 -6.51 -0.20 -6.12
N CYS A 34 -6.53 -0.10 -7.45
CA CYS A 34 -6.05 1.09 -8.15
C CYS A 34 -6.82 2.35 -7.75
N ALA A 35 -8.16 2.26 -7.66
CA ALA A 35 -8.99 3.37 -7.23
C ALA A 35 -8.62 3.84 -5.81
N GLN A 36 -8.55 2.93 -4.84
CA GLN A 36 -8.11 3.23 -3.48
C GLN A 36 -6.79 4.00 -3.48
N HIS A 37 -5.78 3.51 -4.21
CA HIS A 37 -4.48 4.14 -4.28
C HIS A 37 -4.53 5.57 -4.85
N GLN A 38 -5.24 5.78 -5.97
CA GLN A 38 -5.32 7.08 -6.63
C GLN A 38 -6.16 8.11 -5.86
N HIS A 39 -7.08 7.64 -5.03
CA HIS A 39 -7.96 8.44 -4.18
C HIS A 39 -7.44 8.61 -2.75
N GLY A 40 -6.15 8.37 -2.50
CA GLY A 40 -5.52 8.68 -1.21
C GLY A 40 -5.81 7.67 -0.11
N GLY A 41 -6.11 6.43 -0.48
CA GLY A 41 -6.30 5.30 0.44
C GLY A 41 -7.76 4.97 0.74
N ARG A 42 -8.72 5.65 0.12
CA ARG A 42 -10.16 5.44 0.35
C ARG A 42 -10.95 5.43 -0.94
N ILE A 43 -12.03 4.65 -0.96
CA ILE A 43 -13.05 4.60 -2.00
C ILE A 43 -14.38 4.94 -1.33
N ASP A 44 -15.27 5.68 -2.00
CA ASP A 44 -16.64 5.82 -1.52
C ASP A 44 -17.32 4.45 -1.40
N THR A 45 -17.93 4.17 -0.25
CA THR A 45 -18.50 2.86 0.04
C THR A 45 -19.69 2.52 -0.86
N ASN A 46 -20.52 3.50 -1.22
CA ASN A 46 -21.64 3.28 -2.13
C ASN A 46 -21.13 3.00 -3.54
N VAL A 47 -20.10 3.72 -4.00
CA VAL A 47 -19.45 3.47 -5.30
C VAL A 47 -18.90 2.05 -5.35
N LEU A 48 -18.15 1.61 -4.33
CA LEU A 48 -17.64 0.23 -4.26
C LEU A 48 -18.79 -0.78 -4.31
N ARG A 49 -19.83 -0.58 -3.50
CA ARG A 49 -21.01 -1.47 -3.45
C ARG A 49 -21.67 -1.60 -4.82
N THR A 50 -21.96 -0.48 -5.48
CA THR A 50 -22.60 -0.47 -6.81
C THR A 50 -21.75 -1.20 -7.86
N GLN A 51 -20.43 -1.02 -7.85
CA GLN A 51 -19.55 -1.75 -8.77
C GLN A 51 -19.56 -3.26 -8.49
N CYS A 52 -19.58 -3.67 -7.22
CA CYS A 52 -19.67 -5.08 -6.82
C CYS A 52 -21.02 -5.70 -7.18
N GLU A 53 -22.13 -4.98 -7.02
CA GLU A 53 -23.48 -5.47 -7.39
C GLU A 53 -23.67 -5.61 -8.90
N SER A 54 -22.87 -4.89 -9.72
CA SER A 54 -22.95 -4.96 -11.18
C SER A 54 -22.40 -6.24 -11.82
N ILE A 55 -21.79 -7.14 -11.03
CA ILE A 55 -21.25 -8.41 -11.52
C ILE A 55 -21.76 -9.58 -10.69
N THR A 56 -21.84 -10.76 -11.32
CA THR A 56 -22.26 -12.00 -10.65
C THR A 56 -21.34 -12.30 -9.46
N ASN A 57 -21.95 -12.50 -8.28
CA ASN A 57 -21.24 -12.77 -7.02
C ASN A 57 -20.15 -11.73 -6.66
N GLY A 58 -20.29 -10.46 -7.08
CA GLY A 58 -19.30 -9.42 -6.80
C GLY A 58 -19.19 -9.00 -5.33
N MET A 59 -20.13 -9.44 -4.48
CA MET A 59 -20.03 -9.26 -3.03
C MET A 59 -18.81 -9.96 -2.41
N LEU A 60 -18.23 -10.96 -3.08
CA LEU A 60 -16.95 -11.54 -2.71
C LEU A 60 -15.80 -10.51 -2.81
N VAL A 61 -15.85 -9.61 -3.79
CA VAL A 61 -14.88 -8.52 -3.92
C VAL A 61 -15.13 -7.47 -2.84
N TYR A 62 -16.40 -7.14 -2.59
CA TYR A 62 -16.79 -6.16 -1.58
C TYR A 62 -16.25 -6.53 -0.19
N SER A 63 -16.34 -7.81 0.20
CA SER A 63 -15.85 -8.29 1.51
C SER A 63 -14.32 -8.26 1.68
N LYS A 64 -13.55 -8.04 0.60
CA LYS A 64 -12.09 -7.83 0.66
C LYS A 64 -11.71 -6.42 1.11
N PHE A 65 -12.69 -5.52 1.32
CA PHE A 65 -12.51 -4.16 1.80
C PHE A 65 -13.11 -4.01 3.20
N LYS A 66 -12.40 -3.29 4.07
CA LYS A 66 -12.96 -2.77 5.32
C LYS A 66 -13.75 -1.50 5.02
N HIS A 67 -14.71 -1.19 5.88
CA HIS A 67 -15.58 -0.03 5.76
C HIS A 67 -15.51 0.79 7.05
N ASP A 68 -15.24 2.07 6.90
CA ASP A 68 -15.26 3.06 7.97
C ASP A 68 -16.13 4.27 7.56
N GLU A 69 -16.23 5.25 8.45
CA GLU A 69 -16.97 6.50 8.22
C GLU A 69 -16.37 7.37 7.10
N HIS A 70 -15.15 7.09 6.65
CA HIS A 70 -14.46 7.79 5.56
C HIS A 70 -14.47 7.02 4.23
N GLY A 71 -15.00 5.79 4.23
CA GLY A 71 -15.21 4.98 3.05
C GLY A 71 -14.68 3.56 3.19
N SER A 72 -14.43 2.94 2.05
CA SER A 72 -13.93 1.58 1.93
C SER A 72 -12.45 1.54 1.58
N TYR A 73 -11.72 0.58 2.15
CA TYR A 73 -10.31 0.38 1.87
C TYR A 73 -9.88 -1.08 2.06
N ASN A 74 -8.93 -1.53 1.24
CA ASN A 74 -8.21 -2.76 1.46
C ASN A 74 -7.07 -2.48 2.46
N GLU A 75 -7.08 -3.22 3.56
CA GLU A 75 -6.15 -3.02 4.68
C GLU A 75 -4.69 -3.29 4.29
N ARG A 76 -4.42 -4.37 3.53
CA ARG A 76 -3.06 -4.71 3.09
C ARG A 76 -2.46 -3.60 2.24
N LEU A 77 -3.22 -3.07 1.28
CA LEU A 77 -2.79 -1.95 0.45
C LEU A 77 -2.54 -0.69 1.29
N GLN A 78 -3.41 -0.41 2.26
CA GLN A 78 -3.25 0.74 3.15
C GLN A 78 -1.91 0.68 3.91
N ILE A 79 -1.58 -0.48 4.47
CA ILE A 79 -0.30 -0.71 5.18
C ILE A 79 0.89 -0.42 4.26
N GLU A 80 0.87 -0.92 3.02
CA GLU A 80 1.97 -0.70 2.07
C GLU A 80 2.08 0.76 1.62
N MET A 81 0.95 1.46 1.45
CA MET A 81 0.92 2.91 1.19
C MET A 81 1.53 3.70 2.35
N ASP A 82 1.20 3.34 3.59
CA ASP A 82 1.68 4.02 4.79
C ASP A 82 3.18 3.79 5.02
N LYS A 83 3.68 2.56 4.79
CA LYS A 83 5.13 2.25 4.80
C LYS A 83 5.89 3.13 3.79
N ARG A 84 5.38 3.23 2.56
CA ARG A 84 6.00 4.06 1.51
C ARG A 84 5.97 5.55 1.87
N LYS A 85 4.85 6.04 2.39
CA LYS A 85 4.72 7.42 2.86
C LYS A 85 5.72 7.72 3.98
N ALA A 86 5.85 6.84 4.96
CA ALA A 86 6.80 7.00 6.07
C ALA A 86 8.25 7.06 5.57
N LYS A 87 8.63 6.19 4.62
CA LYS A 87 9.96 6.22 3.99
C LYS A 87 10.22 7.54 3.25
N SER A 88 9.23 8.03 2.52
CA SER A 88 9.32 9.31 1.80
C SER A 88 9.50 10.50 2.76
N VAL A 89 8.74 10.53 3.86
CA VAL A 89 8.85 11.56 4.90
C VAL A 89 10.24 11.54 5.55
N LYS A 90 10.72 10.36 5.99
CA LYS A 90 12.06 10.22 6.59
C LYS A 90 13.17 10.68 5.64
N ALA A 91 13.05 10.36 4.35
CA ALA A 91 14.01 10.80 3.34
C ALA A 91 14.00 12.34 3.18
N ALA A 92 12.81 12.96 3.13
CA ALA A 92 12.67 14.40 3.03
C ALA A 92 13.23 15.13 4.27
N GLU A 93 12.96 14.61 5.47
CA GLU A 93 13.48 15.15 6.74
C GLU A 93 15.01 15.06 6.82
N SER A 94 15.59 13.94 6.41
CA SER A 94 17.04 13.76 6.35
C SER A 94 17.69 14.77 5.40
N VAL A 95 17.11 14.97 4.21
CA VAL A 95 17.56 15.99 3.26
C VAL A 95 17.47 17.38 3.89
N LYS A 96 16.30 17.76 4.43
CA LYS A 96 16.09 19.08 5.06
C LYS A 96 17.11 19.35 6.18
N SER A 97 17.43 18.34 6.98
CA SER A 97 18.41 18.45 8.07
C SER A 97 19.83 18.70 7.53
N ARG A 98 20.23 18.04 6.44
CA ARG A 98 21.52 18.28 5.77
C ARG A 98 21.59 19.68 5.16
N TRP A 99 20.52 20.15 4.52
CA TRP A 99 20.44 21.51 3.97
C TRP A 99 20.56 22.59 5.05
N ASN A 100 19.87 22.41 6.18
CA ASN A 100 19.97 23.35 7.29
C ASN A 100 21.37 23.40 7.90
N LYS A 101 22.05 22.24 8.01
CA LYS A 101 23.44 22.15 8.51
C LYS A 101 24.45 22.77 7.53
N ALA A 102 24.25 22.58 6.22
CA ALA A 102 25.08 23.22 5.20
C ALA A 102 24.93 24.75 5.19
N LYS A 103 23.78 25.28 5.61
CA LYS A 103 23.54 26.72 5.70
C LYS A 103 24.19 27.38 6.93
N SER A 104 24.54 26.61 7.96
CA SER A 104 25.17 27.13 9.19
C SER A 104 26.70 27.09 9.19
N ASN A 105 27.31 26.24 8.36
CA ASN A 105 28.76 26.07 8.30
C ASN A 105 29.27 26.29 6.87
N ASP A 106 29.89 27.44 6.62
CA ASP A 106 30.92 27.57 5.58
C ASP A 106 32.06 26.62 5.99
N ILE A 107 32.24 25.50 5.27
CA ILE A 107 33.49 24.73 5.03
C ILE A 107 33.03 23.38 4.43
N TYR A 108 33.31 23.20 3.15
CA TYR A 108 32.97 22.00 2.39
C TYR A 108 34.05 20.92 2.55
N GLU A 109 33.69 19.77 3.10
CA GLU A 109 34.24 18.47 2.67
C GLU A 109 33.08 17.58 2.22
N ARG A 110 32.92 17.44 0.90
CA ARG A 110 31.85 16.64 0.30
C ARG A 110 32.21 15.16 0.38
N ASN A 111 31.81 14.48 1.46
CA ASN A 111 31.74 13.02 1.46
C ASN A 111 30.41 12.60 0.79
N THR A 112 30.47 12.27 -0.50
CA THR A 112 29.34 11.81 -1.31
C THR A 112 29.04 10.34 -1.04
N ASN A 113 28.69 10.00 0.20
CA ASN A 113 28.09 8.70 0.47
C ASN A 113 26.61 8.78 0.07
N VAL A 114 26.32 8.35 -1.17
CA VAL A 114 24.96 8.18 -1.67
C VAL A 114 24.36 7.01 -0.89
N ILE A 115 23.52 7.30 0.10
CA ILE A 115 22.73 6.26 0.76
C ILE A 115 21.80 5.71 -0.31
N ARG A 116 22.17 4.55 -0.87
CA ARG A 116 21.31 3.77 -1.75
C ARG A 116 20.18 3.26 -0.87
N SER A 117 19.00 3.88 -0.98
CA SER A 117 17.82 3.38 -0.26
C SER A 117 17.31 2.14 -0.99
N GLU A 118 18.02 1.02 -0.86
CA GLU A 118 17.50 -0.25 -1.31
C GLU A 118 16.19 -0.51 -0.55
N ASN A 119 15.16 -0.94 -1.28
CA ASN A 119 13.90 -1.39 -0.69
C ASN A 119 14.14 -2.79 -0.14
N GLU A 120 14.90 -2.90 0.94
CA GLU A 120 15.00 -4.15 1.68
C GLU A 120 13.72 -4.28 2.52
N ASN A 121 12.84 -5.18 2.07
CA ASN A 121 11.68 -5.60 2.83
C ASN A 121 12.05 -6.90 3.54
N GLU A 122 12.25 -6.83 4.85
CA GLU A 122 12.26 -8.01 5.70
C GLU A 122 10.80 -8.49 5.86
N ASN A 123 10.50 -9.65 5.27
CA ASN A 123 9.24 -10.36 5.51
C ASN A 123 9.39 -11.11 6.85
N GLU A 124 8.83 -10.58 7.92
CA GLU A 124 8.56 -11.36 9.14
C GLU A 124 7.24 -12.12 8.92
N ASN A 125 7.34 -13.37 8.46
CA ASN A 125 6.23 -14.32 8.54
C ASN A 125 6.21 -14.88 9.97
N GLU A 126 5.28 -14.42 10.81
CA GLU A 126 4.93 -15.13 12.05
C GLU A 126 3.94 -16.25 11.73
N ASP A 127 4.46 -17.47 11.56
CA ASP A 127 3.64 -18.69 11.47
C ASP A 127 3.09 -19.04 12.88
N GLU A 128 1.90 -18.55 13.23
CA GLU A 128 1.14 -19.09 14.37
C GLU A 128 0.43 -20.39 13.98
N ASN A 129 1.18 -21.49 14.01
CA ASN A 129 0.61 -22.82 13.79
C ASN A 129 0.04 -23.38 15.10
N VAL A 130 -1.23 -23.08 15.41
CA VAL A 130 -1.94 -23.69 16.54
C VAL A 130 -2.74 -24.91 16.04
N ILE A 131 -2.08 -26.07 16.01
CA ILE A 131 -2.76 -27.36 15.88
C ILE A 131 -3.30 -27.75 17.26
N LYS A 132 -4.62 -27.64 17.47
CA LYS A 132 -5.30 -28.34 18.58
C LYS A 132 -5.83 -29.67 18.05
N VAL A 133 -5.15 -30.75 18.41
CA VAL A 133 -5.70 -32.10 18.32
C VAL A 133 -6.60 -32.34 19.52
N VAL A 134 -7.87 -32.65 19.27
CA VAL A 134 -8.73 -33.44 20.17
C VAL A 134 -9.42 -34.49 19.32
#